data_AF-A0A2Y9ACG3-F1
#
_entry.id   AF-A0A2Y9ACG3-F1
#
_cell.length_a   1.000
_cell.length_b   1.000
_cell.length_c   1.000
_cell.angle_alpha   90.00
_cell.angle_beta   90.00
_cell.angle_gamma   90.00
#
_symmetry.space_group_name_H-M   'P 1'
#
loop_
_entity.id
_entity.type
_entity.pdbx_description
1 polymer ?
#
loop_
_entity_poly.entity_id
_entity_poly.type
_entity_poly.pdbx_seq_one_letter_code
_entity_poly.pdbx_strand_id
1 'polypeptide(L)' 'MSPTRRIATFAAIFFLVNLAFDAYRAGGVTVGALGSALFITIAGTVIYVLVLRWQARRDKE' A
#
# COMPACT_ATOMS: atom_id res chain seq x y z
N MET A 1 4.09 17.32 -5.91
CA MET A 1 4.53 16.22 -5.02
C MET A 1 5.33 15.24 -5.87
N SER A 2 6.57 14.89 -5.50
CA SER A 2 7.38 13.95 -6.29
C SER A 2 6.72 12.56 -6.36
N PRO A 3 6.95 11.76 -7.43
CA PRO A 3 6.40 10.41 -7.55
C PRO A 3 6.72 9.51 -6.34
N THR A 4 7.96 9.59 -5.85
CA THR A 4 8.40 8.86 -4.65
C THR A 4 7.58 9.23 -3.43
N ARG A 5 7.30 10.53 -3.22
CA ARG A 5 6.51 10.99 -2.08
C ARG A 5 5.06 10.51 -2.19
N ARG A 6 4.48 10.49 -3.39
CA ARG A 6 3.12 9.94 -3.63
C ARG A 6 3.04 8.45 -3.30
N ILE A 7 4.03 7.66 -3.74
CA ILE A 7 4.10 6.21 -3.48
C ILE A 7 4.27 5.95 -1.98
N ALA A 8 5.17 6.69 -1.31
CA ALA A 8 5.37 6.55 0.14
C ALA A 8 4.12 6.92 0.94
N THR A 9 3.42 8.00 0.56
CA THR A 9 2.16 8.39 1.21
C THR A 9 1.07 7.34 0.98
N PHE A 10 0.94 6.81 -0.23
CA PHE A 10 0.01 5.71 -0.51
C PHE A 10 0.32 4.48 0.36
N ALA A 11 1.58 4.02 0.36
CA ALA A 11 2.00 2.85 1.12
C ALA A 11 1.76 3.03 2.63
N ALA A 12 2.04 4.20 3.17
CA ALA A 12 1.82 4.51 4.59
C ALA A 12 0.33 4.46 4.95
N ILE A 13 -0.53 5.11 4.17
CA ILE A 13 -1.98 5.10 4.42
C ILE A 13 -2.53 3.69 4.28
N PHE A 14 -2.14 2.99 3.21
CA PHE A 14 -2.61 1.65 2.91
C PHE A 14 -2.16 0.64 3.98
N PHE A 15 -0.93 0.77 4.49
CA PHE A 15 -0.44 -0.01 5.62
C PHE A 15 -1.27 0.23 6.89
N LEU A 16 -1.51 1.49 7.25
CA LEU A 16 -2.25 1.82 8.47
C LEU A 16 -3.69 1.28 8.41
N VAL A 17 -4.35 1.39 7.25
CA VAL A 17 -5.72 0.86 7.07
C VAL A 17 -5.74 -0.66 7.19
N ASN A 18 -4.82 -1.37 6.53
CA ASN A 18 -4.77 -2.83 6.61
C ASN A 18 -4.38 -3.31 8.01
N LEU A 19 -3.42 -2.63 8.65
CA LEU A 19 -3.02 -2.95 10.02
C LEU A 19 -4.17 -2.73 11.00
N ALA A 20 -4.94 -1.65 10.87
CA ALA A 20 -6.10 -1.39 11.72
C ALA A 20 -7.16 -2.49 11.54
N PHE A 21 -7.43 -2.90 10.30
CA PHE A 21 -8.40 -3.96 10.02
C PHE A 21 -7.95 -5.31 10.57
N ASP A 22 -6.70 -5.70 10.32
CA ASP A 22 -6.16 -6.97 10.80
C ASP A 22 -6.00 -6.98 12.32
N ALA A 23 -5.63 -5.86 12.94
CA ALA A 23 -5.57 -5.73 14.38
C ALA A 23 -6.96 -5.84 15.01
N TYR A 24 -7.98 -5.19 14.42
CA TYR A 24 -9.37 -5.32 14.85
C TYR A 24 -9.83 -6.79 14.77
N ARG A 25 -9.54 -7.47 13.67
CA ARG A 25 -9.89 -8.89 13.47
C ARG A 25 -9.16 -9.84 14.43
N ALA A 26 -7.91 -9.52 14.77
CA ALA A 26 -7.07 -10.33 15.66
C ALA A 26 -7.24 -10.01 17.16
N GLY A 27 -8.04 -8.99 17.51
CA GLY A 27 -8.18 -8.51 18.89
C GLY A 27 -6.97 -7.73 19.42
N GLY A 28 -6.11 -7.23 18.54
CA GLY A 28 -4.93 -6.43 18.89
C GLY A 28 -3.84 -6.43 17.80
N VAL A 29 -2.81 -5.61 18.00
CA VAL A 29 -1.63 -5.56 17.10
C VAL A 29 -0.75 -6.78 17.36
N THR A 30 -1.00 -7.86 16.63
CA THR A 30 -0.24 -9.11 16.70
C THR A 30 0.80 -9.20 15.59
N VAL A 31 1.76 -10.12 15.72
CA VAL A 31 2.75 -10.42 14.66
C VAL A 31 2.06 -10.85 13.36
N GLY A 32 0.96 -11.61 13.46
CA GLY A 32 0.16 -12.01 12.31
C GLY A 32 -0.51 -10.83 11.61
N ALA A 33 -1.08 -9.90 12.39
CA ALA A 33 -1.67 -8.67 11.84
C ALA A 33 -0.63 -7.78 11.15
N LEU A 34 0.53 -7.61 11.78
CA LEU A 34 1.65 -6.86 11.19
C LEU A 34 2.16 -7.51 9.90
N GLY A 35 2.37 -8.82 9.91
CA GLY A 35 2.86 -9.56 8.74
C GLY A 35 1.87 -9.51 7.56
N SER A 36 0.58 -9.73 7.83
CA SER A 36 -0.49 -9.65 6.84
C SER A 36 -0.60 -8.24 6.24
N ALA A 37 -0.68 -7.21 7.10
CA ALA A 37 -0.75 -5.83 6.65
C ALA A 37 0.46 -5.41 5.81
N LEU A 38 1.67 -5.85 6.19
CA LEU A 38 2.89 -5.56 5.44
C LEU A 38 2.87 -6.23 4.06
N PHE A 39 2.48 -7.51 3.99
CA PHE A 39 2.39 -8.25 2.73
C PHE A 39 1.40 -7.60 1.76
N ILE A 40 0.18 -7.32 2.23
CA ILE A 40 -0.87 -6.67 1.43
C ILE A 40 -0.41 -5.27 0.98
N THR A 41 0.27 -4.53 1.85
CA THR A 41 0.79 -3.21 1.51
C THR A 41 1.80 -3.24 0.37
N ILE A 42 2.75 -4.18 0.42
CA ILE A 42 3.77 -4.33 -0.62
C ILE A 42 3.09 -4.67 -1.95
N ALA A 43 2.20 -5.68 -1.95
CA ALA A 43 1.49 -6.10 -3.16
C ALA A 43 0.65 -4.96 -3.77
N GLY A 44 -0.14 -4.26 -2.94
CA GLY A 44 -0.96 -3.13 -3.38
C GLY A 44 -0.14 -1.96 -3.88
N THR A 45 1.00 -1.66 -3.24
CA THR A 45 1.91 -0.59 -3.67
C THR A 45 2.54 -0.91 -5.02
N VAL A 46 2.95 -2.16 -5.26
CA VAL A 46 3.48 -2.60 -6.57
C VAL A 46 2.44 -2.39 -7.67
N ILE A 47 1.19 -2.83 -7.45
CA ILE A 47 0.10 -2.64 -8.40
C ILE A 47 -0.13 -1.15 -8.68
N TYR A 48 -0.18 -0.32 -7.65
CA TYR A 48 -0.34 1.13 -7.79
C TYR A 48 0.79 1.75 -8.63
N VAL A 49 2.05 1.38 -8.39
CA VAL A 49 3.19 1.85 -9.20
C VAL A 49 3.06 1.40 -10.66
N LEU A 50 2.63 0.16 -10.92
CA LEU A 50 2.43 -0.35 -12.28
C LEU A 50 1.32 0.43 -13.01
N VAL A 51 0.21 0.75 -12.32
CA VAL A 51 -0.87 1.56 -12.88
C VAL A 51 -0.38 2.97 -13.21
N LEU A 52 0.35 3.62 -12.30
CA LEU A 52 0.93 4.95 -12.57
C LEU A 52 1.88 4.93 -13.76
N ARG A 53 2.71 3.89 -13.88
CA ARG A 53 3.63 3.72 -15.01
C ARG A 53 2.88 3.48 -16.32
N TRP A 54 1.78 2.75 -16.28
CA TRP A 54 0.95 2.50 -17.45
C TRP A 54 0.24 3.77 -17.93
N GLN A 55 -0.37 4.54 -17.02
CA GLN A 55 -0.98 5.84 -17.34
C GLN A 55 0.04 6.81 -17.94
N ALA A 56 1.22 6.93 -17.33
CA ALA A 56 2.29 7.80 -17.83
C ALA A 56 2.86 7.40 -19.20
N ARG A 57 2.61 6.16 -19.68
CA ARG A 57 2.93 5.75 -21.05
C ARG A 57 1.84 6.19 -22.02
N ARG A 58 0.57 6.03 -21.65
CA ARG A 58 -0.56 6.44 -22.49
C ARG A 58 -0.67 7.94 -22.68
N ASP A 59 -0.30 8.73 -21.68
CA ASP A 59 -0.30 10.19 -21.78
C ASP A 59 0.78 10.73 -22.74
N LYS A 60 1.69 9.88 -23.23
CA LYS A 60 2.76 10.22 -24.18
C LYS A 60 2.50 9.74 -25.60
N GLU A 61 1.46 8.93 -25.81
CA GLU A 61 0.97 8.45 -27.11
C GLU A 61 -0.13 9.39 -27.62
#